data_AF-A0A2M6YZ63-F1
#
_entry.id   AF-A0A2M6YZ63-F1
#
_cell.length_a   1.000
_cell.length_b   1.000
_cell.length_c   1.000
_cell.angle_alpha   90.00
_cell.angle_beta   90.00
_cell.angle_gamma   90.00
#
_symmetry.space_group_name_H-M   'P 1'
#
loop_
_entity.id
_entity.type
_entity.pdbx_description
1 polymer ?
#
loop_
_entity_poly.entity_id
_entity_poly.type
_entity_poly.pdbx_seq_one_letter_code
_entity_poly.pdbx_strand_id
1 'polypeptide(L)'
;MTVFGTLRFHRRRSELTGFAPRLFVVVIFSFLFPLLSVAQVAFDVKTTLEEKRQLHVIKIAVINALHQSNWATVKGVGENYSLWLTNLKRHSEGDSIKTEFDLDLRTPAMLSRGRHITSAHVSVLFDTTSISNVRSSNDTLINGLVVQGLESSGVLKEFSKFFSSSIPFGDLLIRPFVSKVLDELSRQPTPLESLEANLLAAQAIIQLRQMTQEDSRRK
;
A
#
# COMPACT_ATOMS: atom_id res chain seq x y z
N MET A 1 23.73 -78.23 -51.13
CA MET A 1 23.74 -76.76 -51.14
C MET A 1 22.97 -76.29 -49.93
N THR A 2 23.65 -75.84 -48.88
CA THR A 2 23.04 -75.59 -47.57
C THR A 2 23.33 -74.13 -47.21
N VAL A 3 22.27 -73.34 -47.08
CA VAL A 3 22.32 -71.91 -46.79
C VAL A 3 22.22 -71.71 -45.28
N PHE A 4 23.24 -71.11 -44.66
CA PHE A 4 23.18 -70.64 -43.27
C PHE A 4 22.96 -69.13 -43.25
N GLY A 5 21.74 -68.72 -42.86
CA GLY A 5 21.35 -67.33 -42.67
C GLY A 5 21.85 -66.79 -41.32
N THR A 6 22.56 -65.66 -41.36
CA THR A 6 23.10 -64.98 -40.18
C THR A 6 22.08 -63.95 -39.67
N LEU A 7 21.46 -64.21 -38.52
CA LEU A 7 20.56 -63.27 -37.84
C LEU A 7 21.38 -62.15 -37.18
N ARG A 8 21.31 -60.95 -37.74
CA ARG A 8 21.97 -59.75 -37.22
C ARG A 8 21.04 -59.03 -36.25
N PHE A 9 21.29 -59.15 -34.95
CA PHE A 9 20.58 -58.39 -33.91
C PHE A 9 20.92 -56.89 -34.01
N HIS A 10 19.90 -56.07 -34.27
CA HIS A 10 20.04 -54.62 -34.36
C HIS A 10 19.86 -54.00 -32.96
N ARG A 11 20.99 -53.62 -32.34
CA ARG A 11 21.05 -52.98 -31.02
C ARG A 11 20.65 -51.50 -31.15
N ARG A 12 19.40 -51.15 -30.83
CA ARG A 12 18.97 -49.75 -30.68
C ARG A 12 19.72 -49.10 -29.52
N ARG A 13 20.62 -48.15 -29.81
CA ARG A 13 21.17 -47.22 -28.82
C ARG A 13 20.13 -46.13 -28.56
N SER A 14 19.78 -45.93 -27.29
CA SER A 14 18.85 -44.89 -26.84
C SER A 14 19.53 -43.53 -26.80
N GLU A 15 19.15 -42.65 -27.72
CA GLU A 15 19.49 -41.21 -27.74
C GLU A 15 18.61 -40.45 -26.73
N LEU A 16 18.92 -40.55 -25.43
CA LEU A 16 18.17 -39.88 -24.35
C LEU A 16 19.08 -38.99 -23.50
N THR A 17 20.03 -38.28 -24.11
CA THR A 17 21.03 -37.45 -23.38
C THR A 17 21.05 -35.97 -23.77
N GLY A 18 20.09 -35.47 -24.55
CA GLY A 18 20.14 -34.10 -25.09
C GLY A 18 19.23 -33.04 -24.45
N PHE A 19 18.11 -33.43 -23.81
CA PHE A 19 17.05 -32.49 -23.43
C PHE A 19 16.92 -32.20 -21.93
N ALA A 20 17.50 -33.03 -21.05
CA ALA A 20 17.35 -32.91 -19.61
C ALA A 20 18.00 -31.66 -18.96
N PRO A 21 19.20 -31.18 -19.36
CA PRO A 21 19.89 -30.14 -18.58
C PRO A 21 19.27 -28.74 -18.78
N ARG A 22 18.62 -28.47 -19.92
CA ARG A 22 18.02 -27.16 -20.21
C ARG A 22 16.72 -26.93 -19.45
N LEU A 23 15.91 -27.97 -19.27
CA LEU A 23 14.66 -27.88 -18.51
C LEU A 23 14.92 -27.72 -17.01
N PHE A 24 15.97 -28.37 -16.50
CA PHE A 24 16.36 -28.31 -15.09
C PHE A 24 16.80 -26.91 -14.65
N VAL A 25 17.53 -26.16 -15.52
CA VAL A 25 17.97 -24.79 -15.23
C VAL A 25 16.79 -23.81 -15.14
N VAL A 26 15.78 -23.94 -16.02
CA VAL A 26 14.60 -23.07 -16.02
C VAL A 26 13.72 -23.30 -14.78
N VAL A 27 13.60 -24.56 -14.33
CA VAL A 27 12.85 -24.92 -13.12
C VAL A 27 13.54 -24.38 -11.86
N ILE A 28 14.88 -24.50 -11.76
CA ILE A 28 15.64 -23.96 -10.63
C ILE A 28 15.58 -22.43 -10.61
N PHE A 29 15.73 -21.76 -11.76
CA PHE A 29 15.71 -20.31 -11.82
C PHE A 29 14.33 -19.73 -11.47
N SER A 30 13.24 -20.40 -11.87
CA SER A 30 11.88 -20.04 -11.50
C SER A 30 11.60 -20.24 -10.00
N PHE A 31 12.26 -21.21 -9.35
CA PHE A 31 12.13 -21.45 -7.91
C PHE A 31 12.96 -20.48 -7.05
N LEU A 32 14.03 -19.89 -7.60
CA LEU A 32 14.91 -18.95 -6.88
C LEU A 32 14.46 -17.49 -6.99
N PHE A 33 13.70 -17.13 -8.03
CA PHE A 33 13.24 -15.75 -8.24
C PHE A 33 12.27 -15.16 -7.19
N PRO A 34 11.37 -15.91 -6.51
CA PRO A 34 10.48 -15.33 -5.51
C PRO A 34 11.19 -14.89 -4.21
N LEU A 35 12.49 -15.15 -4.06
CA LEU A 35 13.28 -14.76 -2.88
C LEU A 35 13.88 -13.35 -2.97
N LEU A 36 13.67 -12.63 -4.08
CA LEU A 36 13.98 -11.21 -4.16
C LEU A 36 12.91 -10.43 -3.36
N SER A 37 12.95 -10.57 -2.04
CA SER A 37 12.22 -9.70 -1.12
C SER A 37 12.67 -8.28 -1.42
N VAL A 38 11.79 -7.49 -2.05
CA VAL A 38 12.03 -6.07 -2.26
C VAL A 38 12.24 -5.48 -0.86
N ALA A 39 13.43 -4.93 -0.61
CA ALA A 39 13.76 -4.35 0.68
C ALA A 39 12.70 -3.30 1.03
N GLN A 40 11.89 -3.59 2.05
CA GLN A 40 10.83 -2.68 2.48
C GLN A 40 11.42 -1.50 3.24
N VAL A 41 10.90 -0.31 2.96
CA VAL A 41 11.27 0.90 3.68
C VAL A 41 10.52 0.95 5.01
N ALA A 42 11.24 0.98 6.12
CA ALA A 42 10.67 1.08 7.45
C ALA A 42 10.38 2.53 7.84
N PHE A 43 9.17 2.80 8.31
CA PHE A 43 8.72 4.11 8.77
C PHE A 43 8.29 4.08 10.24
N ASP A 44 8.60 5.13 10.99
CA ASP A 44 7.95 5.45 12.27
C ASP A 44 6.99 6.63 12.08
N VAL A 45 5.68 6.38 12.20
CA VAL A 45 4.64 7.39 11.97
C VAL A 45 4.32 8.14 13.26
N LYS A 46 4.52 9.46 13.26
CA LYS A 46 4.42 10.35 14.42
C LYS A 46 3.48 11.51 14.17
N THR A 47 2.97 12.07 15.26
CA THR A 47 2.17 13.29 15.33
C THR A 47 2.65 14.09 16.51
N THR A 48 2.42 15.41 16.52
CA THR A 48 2.65 16.23 17.72
C THR A 48 1.68 15.86 18.84
N LEU A 49 2.00 16.25 20.08
CA LEU A 49 1.13 15.94 21.23
C LEU A 49 -0.15 16.77 21.15
N GLU A 50 -0.01 18.03 20.72
CA GLU A 50 -1.08 19.00 20.53
C GLU A 50 -2.10 18.51 19.51
N GLU A 51 -1.64 17.91 18.41
CA GLU A 51 -2.50 17.43 17.32
C GLU A 51 -2.90 15.96 17.46
N LYS A 52 -2.36 15.25 18.46
CA LYS A 52 -2.53 13.80 18.65
C LYS A 52 -3.98 13.39 18.59
N ARG A 53 -4.89 14.14 19.21
CA ARG A 53 -6.33 13.82 19.24
C ARG A 53 -6.98 13.93 17.87
N GLN A 54 -6.61 14.94 17.08
CA GLN A 54 -7.25 15.24 15.80
C GLN A 54 -6.68 14.36 14.67
N LEU A 55 -5.35 14.18 14.65
CA LEU A 55 -4.66 13.37 13.66
C LEU A 55 -4.69 11.86 13.96
N HIS A 56 -5.24 11.42 15.09
CA HIS A 56 -5.17 10.01 15.49
C HIS A 56 -5.74 9.06 14.44
N VAL A 57 -6.93 9.38 13.91
CA VAL A 57 -7.63 8.54 12.93
C VAL A 57 -6.85 8.50 11.62
N ILE A 58 -6.37 9.66 11.16
CA ILE A 58 -5.53 9.79 9.96
C ILE A 58 -4.22 9.00 10.12
N LYS A 59 -3.58 9.09 11.29
CA LYS A 59 -2.37 8.33 11.63
C LYS A 59 -2.59 6.83 11.50
N ILE A 60 -3.68 6.31 12.05
CA ILE A 60 -3.99 4.87 11.97
C ILE A 60 -4.27 4.47 10.52
N ALA A 61 -5.02 5.28 9.76
CA ALA A 61 -5.27 5.03 8.35
C ALA A 61 -3.95 4.99 7.54
N VAL A 62 -3.02 5.91 7.78
CA VAL A 62 -1.68 5.91 7.16
C VAL A 62 -0.88 4.67 7.54
N ILE A 63 -0.86 4.28 8.82
CA ILE A 63 -0.17 3.05 9.29
C ILE A 63 -0.75 1.81 8.60
N ASN A 64 -2.07 1.71 8.52
CA ASN A 64 -2.74 0.60 7.84
C ASN A 64 -2.41 0.59 6.34
N ALA A 65 -2.33 1.76 5.70
CA ALA A 65 -2.01 1.86 4.28
C ALA A 65 -0.55 1.44 4.01
N LEU A 66 0.37 1.80 4.90
CA LEU A 66 1.76 1.34 4.86
C LEU A 66 1.85 -0.18 5.02
N HIS A 67 1.15 -0.77 5.99
CA HIS A 67 1.13 -2.23 6.20
C HIS A 67 0.55 -3.01 5.02
N GLN A 68 -0.37 -2.44 4.27
CA GLN A 68 -0.95 -3.06 3.07
C GLN A 68 -0.08 -2.87 1.82
N SER A 69 0.87 -1.93 1.86
CA SER A 69 1.78 -1.72 0.75
C SER A 69 2.85 -2.81 0.71
N ASN A 70 3.29 -3.17 -0.49
CA ASN A 70 4.37 -4.16 -0.67
C ASN A 70 5.79 -3.57 -0.48
N TRP A 71 5.91 -2.24 -0.44
CA TRP A 71 7.19 -1.52 -0.47
C TRP A 71 7.56 -0.88 0.88
N ALA A 72 6.63 -0.80 1.83
CA ALA A 72 6.86 -0.17 3.13
C ALA A 72 6.43 -1.06 4.30
N THR A 73 6.98 -0.77 5.48
CA THR A 73 6.58 -1.36 6.76
C THR A 73 6.58 -0.28 7.84
N VAL A 74 5.79 -0.44 8.90
CA VAL A 74 5.84 0.44 10.07
C VAL A 74 6.66 -0.22 11.17
N LYS A 75 7.64 0.50 11.72
CA LYS A 75 8.47 0.08 12.85
C LYS A 75 8.79 1.27 13.73
N GLY A 76 8.67 1.13 15.05
CA GLY A 76 9.05 2.18 15.99
C GLY A 76 10.55 2.21 16.33
N VAL A 77 11.28 1.14 16.03
CA VAL A 77 12.73 1.00 16.28
C VAL A 77 13.40 0.43 15.04
N GLY A 78 14.46 1.07 14.58
CA GLY A 78 15.21 0.65 13.38
C GLY A 78 14.51 1.06 12.10
N GLU A 79 13.78 2.18 12.13
CA GLU A 79 13.15 2.80 10.99
C GLU A 79 14.19 3.40 10.03
N ASN A 80 13.88 3.43 8.74
CA ASN A 80 14.67 4.15 7.74
C ASN A 80 14.30 5.64 7.70
N TYR A 81 13.05 5.97 8.04
CA TYR A 81 12.55 7.34 8.09
C TYR A 81 11.56 7.53 9.24
N SER A 82 11.51 8.75 9.77
CA SER A 82 10.43 9.19 10.64
C SER A 82 9.45 10.03 9.83
N LEU A 83 8.17 9.63 9.83
CA LEU A 83 7.09 10.28 9.10
C LEU A 83 6.23 11.08 10.06
N TRP A 84 6.16 12.40 9.89
CA TRP A 84 5.36 13.25 10.76
C TRP A 84 4.14 13.78 10.02
N LEU A 85 2.97 13.65 10.65
CA LEU A 85 1.73 14.30 10.22
C LEU A 85 1.53 15.54 11.09
N THR A 86 1.36 16.71 10.47
CA THR A 86 1.26 18.00 11.16
C THR A 86 0.30 18.95 10.45
N ASN A 87 -0.07 20.06 11.11
CA ASN A 87 -0.84 21.18 10.58
C ASN A 87 -2.20 20.77 9.99
N LEU A 88 -2.98 19.94 10.70
CA LEU A 88 -4.32 19.56 10.25
C LEU A 88 -5.22 20.79 10.15
N LYS A 89 -5.82 21.00 8.99
CA LYS A 89 -6.83 22.02 8.71
C LYS A 89 -8.05 21.39 8.09
N ARG A 90 -9.24 21.80 8.55
CA ARG A 90 -10.52 21.37 7.99
C ARG A 90 -11.37 22.58 7.70
N HIS A 91 -11.84 22.69 6.47
CA HIS A 91 -12.67 23.79 5.99
C HIS A 91 -13.95 23.24 5.36
N SER A 92 -15.08 23.89 5.65
CA SER A 92 -16.35 23.61 5.00
C SER A 92 -16.47 24.49 3.77
N GLU A 93 -16.70 23.90 2.61
CA GLU A 93 -16.86 24.58 1.33
C GLU A 93 -18.21 24.18 0.70
N GLY A 94 -19.28 24.86 1.11
CA GLY A 94 -20.65 24.47 0.75
C GLY A 94 -20.98 23.08 1.29
N ASP A 95 -21.37 22.17 0.40
CA ASP A 95 -21.66 20.76 0.74
C ASP A 95 -20.41 19.87 0.73
N SER A 96 -19.22 20.44 0.56
CA SER A 96 -17.95 19.70 0.58
C SER A 96 -17.14 20.01 1.84
N ILE A 97 -16.33 19.04 2.25
CA ILE A 97 -15.32 19.23 3.29
C ILE A 97 -13.95 19.14 2.63
N LYS A 98 -13.15 20.18 2.82
CA LYS A 98 -11.73 20.22 2.47
C LYS A 98 -10.90 19.94 3.70
N THR A 99 -10.08 18.88 3.65
CA THR A 99 -9.16 18.55 4.74
C THR A 99 -7.74 18.50 4.23
N GLU A 100 -6.84 19.13 4.99
CA GLU A 100 -5.45 19.33 4.60
C GLU A 100 -4.52 19.06 5.77
N PHE A 101 -3.35 18.50 5.51
CA PHE A 101 -2.27 18.39 6.49
C PHE A 101 -0.90 18.32 5.79
N ASP A 102 0.16 18.54 6.55
CA ASP A 102 1.53 18.47 6.07
C ASP A 102 2.19 17.15 6.48
N LEU A 103 2.82 16.51 5.51
CA LEU A 103 3.57 15.27 5.62
C LEU A 103 5.07 15.59 5.61
N ASP A 104 5.74 15.49 6.75
CA ASP A 104 7.19 15.69 6.83
C ASP A 104 7.92 14.34 6.84
N LEU A 105 8.85 14.17 5.90
CA LEU A 105 9.82 13.08 5.93
C LEU A 105 11.09 13.53 6.64
N ARG A 106 11.50 12.78 7.65
CA ARG A 106 12.70 13.06 8.46
C ARG A 106 13.60 11.83 8.53
N THR A 107 14.86 12.05 8.89
CA THR A 107 15.81 10.97 9.20
C THR A 107 15.32 10.14 10.40
N PRO A 108 15.83 8.90 10.59
CA PRO A 108 15.52 8.10 11.76
C PRO A 108 15.77 8.87 13.05
N ALA A 109 14.85 8.73 13.99
CA ALA A 109 14.92 9.36 15.29
C ALA A 109 13.94 8.68 16.24
N MET A 110 14.47 7.73 17.02
CA MET A 110 13.72 7.00 18.04
C MET A 110 13.02 7.96 19.02
N LEU A 111 13.78 8.89 19.60
CA LEU A 111 13.29 9.80 20.65
C LEU A 111 13.25 11.27 20.24
N SER A 112 14.00 11.68 19.21
CA SER A 112 13.99 13.06 18.69
C SER A 112 13.09 13.17 17.46
N ARG A 113 13.00 14.37 16.86
CA ARG A 113 12.26 14.56 15.60
C ARG A 113 13.04 14.07 14.37
N GLY A 114 14.36 13.91 14.48
CA GLY A 114 15.23 13.70 13.32
C GLY A 114 15.45 14.97 12.51
N ARG A 115 16.40 14.91 11.57
CA ARG A 115 16.65 16.01 10.63
C ARG A 115 15.60 15.98 9.53
N HIS A 116 15.06 17.15 9.20
CA HIS A 116 14.13 17.31 8.09
C HIS A 116 14.80 16.96 6.75
N ILE A 117 14.09 16.20 5.91
CA ILE A 117 14.52 15.81 4.57
C ILE A 117 13.69 16.57 3.53
N THR A 118 12.37 16.41 3.57
CA THR A 118 11.42 17.06 2.65
C THR A 118 10.01 17.02 3.24
N SER A 119 9.11 17.82 2.69
CA SER A 119 7.69 17.90 3.10
C SER A 119 6.77 17.86 1.88
N ALA A 120 5.58 17.31 2.06
CA ALA A 120 4.51 17.35 1.07
C ALA A 120 3.20 17.82 1.72
N HIS A 121 2.45 18.66 1.00
CA HIS A 121 1.13 19.08 1.43
C HIS A 121 0.08 18.10 0.90
N VAL A 122 -0.71 17.51 1.79
CA VAL A 122 -1.77 16.55 1.46
C VAL A 122 -3.11 17.25 1.64
N SER A 123 -3.91 17.28 0.58
CA SER A 123 -5.22 17.93 0.55
C SER A 123 -6.24 17.04 -0.14
N VAL A 124 -7.41 16.88 0.47
CA VAL A 124 -8.55 16.15 -0.10
C VAL A 124 -9.79 17.02 0.05
N LEU A 125 -10.51 17.20 -1.06
CA LEU A 125 -11.85 17.76 -1.09
C LEU A 125 -12.83 16.62 -1.39
N PHE A 126 -13.85 16.45 -0.56
CA PHE A 126 -14.88 15.44 -0.81
C PHE A 126 -16.27 15.96 -0.47
N ASP A 127 -17.23 15.54 -1.28
CA ASP A 127 -18.64 15.92 -1.18
C ASP A 127 -19.33 15.12 -0.06
N THR A 128 -20.03 15.83 0.82
CA THR A 128 -20.73 15.25 1.97
C THR A 128 -22.18 14.86 1.67
N THR A 129 -22.77 15.32 0.55
CA THR A 129 -24.16 15.02 0.16
C THR A 129 -24.40 13.52 -0.02
N SER A 130 -23.42 12.81 -0.54
CA SER A 130 -23.48 11.36 -0.73
C SER A 130 -23.48 10.60 0.60
N ILE A 131 -22.92 11.20 1.66
CA ILE A 131 -22.75 10.61 2.98
C ILE A 131 -23.98 10.88 3.85
N SER A 132 -24.62 12.06 3.72
CA SER A 132 -25.84 12.41 4.47
C SER A 132 -27.03 11.51 4.14
N ASN A 133 -27.06 10.92 2.94
CA ASN A 133 -28.10 9.99 2.51
C ASN A 133 -27.95 8.58 3.12
N VAL A 134 -26.81 8.29 3.79
CA VAL A 134 -26.53 7.01 4.42
C VAL A 134 -26.73 7.12 5.94
N ARG A 135 -27.95 7.49 6.33
CA ARG A 135 -28.46 7.24 7.68
C ARG A 135 -29.25 5.94 7.64
N SER A 136 -28.64 4.87 8.17
CA SER A 136 -29.25 3.60 8.61
C SER A 136 -28.94 2.35 7.77
N SER A 137 -28.33 1.39 8.46
CA SER A 137 -28.15 -0.05 8.18
C SER A 137 -26.91 -0.54 7.40
N ASN A 138 -26.14 -1.37 8.13
CA ASN A 138 -25.17 -2.40 7.71
C ASN A 138 -23.84 -2.00 7.03
N ASP A 139 -22.77 -2.69 7.50
CA ASP A 139 -21.34 -2.60 7.12
C ASP A 139 -21.06 -2.66 5.61
N THR A 140 -22.00 -3.16 4.80
CA THR A 140 -21.88 -3.17 3.34
C THR A 140 -21.98 -1.77 2.72
N LEU A 141 -22.65 -0.81 3.37
CA LEU A 141 -22.82 0.55 2.86
C LEU A 141 -21.61 1.46 3.11
N ILE A 142 -20.85 1.25 4.19
CA ILE A 142 -19.62 2.01 4.45
C ILE A 142 -18.59 1.73 3.34
N ASN A 143 -18.54 0.49 2.85
CA ASN A 143 -17.65 0.14 1.73
C ASN A 143 -18.07 0.84 0.43
N GLY A 144 -19.37 0.89 0.14
CA GLY A 144 -19.90 1.64 -1.01
C GLY A 144 -19.56 3.13 -0.94
N LEU A 145 -19.68 3.73 0.25
CA LEU A 145 -19.31 5.13 0.49
C LEU A 145 -17.80 5.40 0.31
N VAL A 146 -16.95 4.47 0.77
CA VAL A 146 -15.49 4.62 0.61
C VAL A 146 -15.07 4.49 -0.84
N VAL A 147 -15.62 3.52 -1.58
CA VAL A 147 -15.41 3.41 -3.02
C VAL A 147 -15.90 4.66 -3.74
N GLN A 148 -17.13 5.11 -3.46
CA GLN A 148 -17.72 6.26 -4.13
C GLN A 148 -16.98 7.57 -3.81
N GLY A 149 -16.54 7.78 -2.57
CA GLY A 149 -15.71 8.92 -2.18
C GLY A 149 -14.30 8.89 -2.78
N LEU A 150 -13.71 7.71 -2.92
CA LEU A 150 -12.44 7.54 -3.62
C LEU A 150 -12.58 7.79 -5.14
N GLU A 151 -13.70 7.39 -5.74
CA GLU A 151 -14.00 7.63 -7.16
C GLU A 151 -14.21 9.12 -7.43
N SER A 152 -15.02 9.79 -6.59
CA SER A 152 -15.34 11.22 -6.76
C SER A 152 -14.14 12.14 -6.52
N SER A 153 -13.22 11.75 -5.63
CA SER A 153 -11.99 12.50 -5.38
C SER A 153 -10.91 12.31 -6.46
N GLY A 154 -11.12 11.41 -7.42
CA GLY A 154 -10.09 11.04 -8.42
C GLY A 154 -8.93 10.23 -7.83
N VAL A 155 -8.87 10.07 -6.50
CA VAL A 155 -7.85 9.31 -5.78
C VAL A 155 -7.84 7.86 -6.25
N LEU A 156 -8.99 7.24 -6.52
CA LEU A 156 -9.03 5.86 -7.05
C LEU A 156 -8.31 5.72 -8.39
N LYS A 157 -8.28 6.74 -9.23
CA LYS A 157 -7.57 6.70 -10.52
C LYS A 157 -6.05 6.78 -10.33
N GLU A 158 -5.58 7.54 -9.34
CA GLU A 158 -4.16 7.61 -9.00
C GLU A 158 -3.71 6.37 -8.20
N PHE A 159 -4.53 5.95 -7.23
CA PHE A 159 -4.34 4.77 -6.42
C PHE A 159 -4.37 3.50 -7.26
N SER A 160 -5.32 3.35 -8.19
CA SER A 160 -5.34 2.21 -9.12
C SER A 160 -4.08 2.18 -9.98
N LYS A 161 -3.63 3.29 -10.58
CA LYS A 161 -2.34 3.34 -11.29
C LYS A 161 -1.14 2.92 -10.44
N PHE A 162 -1.20 3.17 -9.14
CA PHE A 162 -0.15 2.83 -8.19
C PHE A 162 -0.12 1.34 -7.82
N PHE A 163 -1.27 0.66 -7.81
CA PHE A 163 -1.40 -0.76 -7.47
C PHE A 163 -1.65 -1.69 -8.69
N SER A 164 -1.99 -1.14 -9.86
CA SER A 164 -2.33 -1.89 -11.09
C SER A 164 -1.15 -2.52 -11.80
N SER A 165 0.08 -2.39 -11.29
CA SER A 165 1.20 -3.17 -11.81
C SER A 165 1.17 -4.64 -11.39
N SER A 166 0.22 -5.08 -10.54
CA SER A 166 0.23 -6.49 -10.10
C SER A 166 -1.11 -7.18 -9.88
N ILE A 167 -2.23 -6.54 -9.48
CA ILE A 167 -3.46 -7.30 -9.14
C ILE A 167 -4.73 -6.40 -9.27
N PRO A 168 -5.87 -6.91 -9.80
CA PRO A 168 -7.13 -6.15 -9.89
C PRO A 168 -7.85 -6.07 -8.53
N PHE A 169 -8.01 -4.86 -7.98
CA PHE A 169 -8.34 -4.62 -6.57
C PHE A 169 -9.41 -3.53 -6.32
N GLY A 170 -10.64 -3.74 -6.80
CA GLY A 170 -11.73 -2.78 -6.58
C GLY A 170 -12.44 -2.90 -5.23
N ASP A 171 -12.65 -4.12 -4.74
CA ASP A 171 -13.63 -4.35 -3.63
C ASP A 171 -13.05 -5.17 -2.46
N LEU A 172 -11.96 -5.90 -2.70
CA LEU A 172 -11.39 -6.89 -1.76
C LEU A 172 -10.36 -6.30 -0.77
N LEU A 173 -9.72 -5.17 -1.09
CA LEU A 173 -8.73 -4.51 -0.21
C LEU A 173 -9.29 -3.33 0.59
N ILE A 174 -10.33 -2.66 0.09
CA ILE A 174 -10.92 -1.51 0.78
C ILE A 174 -11.61 -1.97 2.07
N ARG A 175 -12.28 -3.13 2.05
CA ARG A 175 -12.92 -3.72 3.23
C ARG A 175 -11.96 -3.91 4.42
N PRO A 176 -10.85 -4.65 4.29
CA PRO A 176 -9.89 -4.81 5.38
C PRO A 176 -9.14 -3.52 5.74
N PHE A 177 -9.06 -2.55 4.81
CA PHE A 177 -8.50 -1.23 5.10
C PHE A 177 -9.38 -0.41 6.05
N VAL A 178 -10.68 -0.36 5.77
CA VAL A 178 -11.65 0.41 6.58
C VAL A 178 -11.89 -0.26 7.93
N SER A 179 -12.08 -1.59 7.97
CA SER A 179 -12.44 -2.29 9.21
C SER A 179 -11.33 -2.19 10.27
N LYS A 180 -10.06 -2.29 9.88
CA LYS A 180 -8.92 -2.21 10.82
C LYS A 180 -8.75 -0.83 11.46
N VAL A 181 -9.19 0.25 10.80
CA VAL A 181 -9.14 1.60 11.41
C VAL A 181 -10.17 1.72 12.53
N LEU A 182 -11.34 1.09 12.39
CA LEU A 182 -12.41 1.11 13.38
C LEU A 182 -12.04 0.34 14.67
N ASP A 183 -11.30 -0.76 14.54
CA ASP A 183 -10.94 -1.63 15.67
C ASP A 183 -9.83 -1.07 16.58
N GLU A 184 -8.95 -0.22 16.05
CA GLU A 184 -7.73 0.25 16.75
C GLU A 184 -7.95 1.54 17.57
N LEU A 185 -9.16 2.11 17.54
CA LEU A 185 -9.45 3.40 18.17
C LEU A 185 -10.16 3.26 19.52
N SER A 186 -9.65 3.96 20.54
CA SER A 186 -10.29 4.03 21.88
C SER A 186 -11.62 4.79 21.89
N ARG A 187 -11.92 5.58 20.85
CA ARG A 187 -13.27 6.06 20.52
C ARG A 187 -13.63 5.54 19.14
N GLN A 188 -14.88 5.13 18.94
CA GLN A 188 -15.34 4.79 17.59
C GLN A 188 -15.37 6.07 16.72
N PRO A 189 -14.60 6.15 15.63
CA PRO A 189 -14.66 7.28 14.70
C PRO A 189 -16.01 7.24 13.98
N THR A 190 -16.51 8.39 13.57
CA THR A 190 -17.70 8.42 12.71
C THR A 190 -17.37 7.82 11.33
N PRO A 191 -18.36 7.28 10.58
CA PRO A 191 -18.13 6.82 9.21
C PRO A 191 -17.50 7.89 8.32
N LEU A 192 -17.89 9.16 8.51
CA LEU A 192 -17.32 10.32 7.83
C LEU A 192 -15.84 10.51 8.14
N GLU A 193 -15.45 10.47 9.42
CA GLU A 193 -14.05 10.59 9.84
C GLU A 193 -13.19 9.43 9.32
N SER A 194 -13.77 8.23 9.27
CA SER A 194 -13.09 7.04 8.71
C SER A 194 -12.87 7.19 7.20
N LEU A 195 -13.88 7.64 6.46
CA LEU A 195 -13.78 7.92 5.04
C LEU A 195 -12.68 8.97 4.77
N GLU A 196 -12.79 10.11 5.44
CA GLU A 196 -11.83 11.22 5.34
C GLU A 196 -10.39 10.75 5.61
N ALA A 197 -10.18 10.00 6.70
CA ALA A 197 -8.87 9.48 7.06
C ALA A 197 -8.30 8.52 6.00
N ASN A 198 -9.15 7.69 5.39
CA ASN A 198 -8.76 6.74 4.35
C ASN A 198 -8.39 7.46 3.04
N LEU A 199 -9.15 8.50 2.64
CA LEU A 199 -8.82 9.33 1.48
C LEU A 199 -7.47 10.04 1.68
N LEU A 200 -7.29 10.65 2.86
CA LEU A 200 -6.06 11.34 3.23
C LEU A 200 -4.86 10.38 3.29
N ALA A 201 -5.05 9.18 3.85
CA ALA A 201 -4.01 8.17 3.90
C ALA A 201 -3.60 7.70 2.50
N ALA A 202 -4.56 7.46 1.60
CA ALA A 202 -4.28 7.09 0.22
C ALA A 202 -3.42 8.14 -0.48
N GLN A 203 -3.78 9.43 -0.34
CA GLN A 203 -3.00 10.53 -0.89
C GLN A 203 -1.61 10.64 -0.25
N ALA A 204 -1.52 10.48 1.07
CA ALA A 204 -0.27 10.53 1.81
C ALA A 204 0.74 9.47 1.35
N ILE A 205 0.29 8.24 1.08
CA ILE A 205 1.14 7.14 0.62
C ILE A 205 1.74 7.42 -0.76
N ILE A 206 0.96 8.03 -1.65
CA ILE A 206 1.43 8.43 -2.99
C ILE A 206 2.57 9.45 -2.84
N GLN A 207 2.34 10.51 -2.04
CA GLN A 207 3.34 11.55 -1.77
C GLN A 207 4.58 10.99 -1.10
N LEU A 208 4.40 10.13 -0.09
CA LEU A 208 5.50 9.51 0.65
C LEU A 208 6.43 8.68 -0.25
N ARG A 209 5.86 7.92 -1.18
CA ARG A 209 6.68 7.14 -2.13
C ARG A 209 7.50 8.04 -3.04
N GLN A 210 6.93 9.16 -3.51
CA GLN A 210 7.67 10.13 -4.31
C GLN A 210 8.82 10.74 -3.51
N MET A 211 8.54 11.20 -2.29
CA MET A 211 9.55 11.79 -1.39
C MET A 211 10.71 10.82 -1.10
N THR A 212 10.41 9.55 -0.84
CA THR A 212 11.44 8.53 -0.58
C THR A 212 12.26 8.14 -1.82
N GLN A 213 11.64 8.10 -3.00
CA GLN A 213 12.35 7.89 -4.26
C GLN A 213 13.27 9.06 -4.60
N GLU A 214 12.83 10.29 -4.36
CA GLU A 214 13.65 11.49 -4.54
C GLU A 214 14.86 11.51 -3.61
N ASP A 215 14.68 11.20 -2.33
CA ASP A 215 15.80 11.11 -1.38
C ASP A 215 16.81 10.03 -1.79
N SER A 216 16.32 8.87 -2.25
CA SER A 216 17.16 7.77 -2.72
C SER A 216 17.99 8.13 -3.95
N ARG A 217 17.51 9.05 -4.81
CA ARG A 217 18.26 9.54 -5.98
C ARG A 217 19.33 10.58 -5.64
N ARG A 218 19.23 11.21 -4.47
CA ARG A 218 20.18 12.25 -4.02
C ARG A 218 21.40 11.67 -3.30
N LYS A 219 21.36 10.40 -2.92
CA LYS A 219 22.42 9.66 -2.24
C LYS A 219 23.29 8.92 -3.25
#